data_AF-A0A9P8F0R0-F1
#
_entry.id   AF-A0A9P8F0R0-F1
#
_cell.length_a   1.000
_cell.length_b   1.000
_cell.length_c   1.000
_cell.angle_alpha   90.00
_cell.angle_beta   90.00
_cell.angle_gamma   90.00
#
_symmetry.space_group_name_H-M   'P 1'
#
loop_
_entity.id
_entity.type
_entity.pdbx_description
1 polymer ?
#
loop_
_entity_poly.entity_id
_entity_poly.type
_entity_poly.pdbx_seq_one_letter_code
_entity_poly.pdbx_strand_id
1 'polypeptide(L)'
;PDQQLKPLFAARLNAKPFFKDNYDASIVRLSQLYDQVRTRGNPTKGDSAAGGSQQNFIRQTTKYWVHPDNITELKLIILKHLPVLVFNPSKEFEIKDSAISSIYYDNTDTWELYEGRLKKTEGAEAIRLRWYGDMDVDTIFVERKTHREDWTGEKSVKARFALKEKNVNAFMRGDYTVEQAFEKMRRDGKKSEKEIADLEQLAREIQYRVITRKLQPVTRSFYNRTAFQLPGDARVRISLDTELTMTREDNLDGRERAGKNWRRMDIGIDWPFSQLPPEDVERFPYAVLEVKLQTQAGQQPPEWIRELVASHLVEAVPKFSKF
;
A
#
# COMPACT_ATOMS: atom_id res chain seq x y z
N PRO A 1 -12.86 -45.06 9.61
CA PRO A 1 -13.38 -44.81 8.25
C PRO A 1 -13.27 -43.34 7.81
N ASP A 2 -13.60 -42.37 8.65
CA ASP A 2 -13.61 -40.93 8.29
C ASP A 2 -12.23 -40.26 8.16
N GLN A 3 -11.19 -40.74 8.84
CA GLN A 3 -9.87 -40.10 8.82
C GLN A 3 -9.14 -40.21 7.47
N GLN A 4 -9.50 -41.17 6.60
CA GLN A 4 -8.90 -41.32 5.26
C GLN A 4 -9.62 -40.51 4.17
N LEU A 5 -10.89 -40.15 4.37
CA LEU A 5 -11.66 -39.42 3.37
C LEU A 5 -11.24 -37.95 3.27
N LYS A 6 -11.00 -37.29 4.41
CA LYS A 6 -10.59 -35.88 4.44
C LYS A 6 -9.32 -35.59 3.61
N PRO A 7 -8.18 -36.30 3.80
CA PRO A 7 -6.99 -36.04 2.97
C PRO A 7 -7.20 -36.41 1.50
N LEU A 8 -7.96 -37.48 1.21
CA LEU A 8 -8.26 -37.90 -0.17
C LEU A 8 -9.11 -36.86 -0.92
N PHE A 9 -10.18 -36.37 -0.29
CA PHE A 9 -11.02 -35.31 -0.85
C PHE A 9 -10.26 -34.00 -0.97
N ALA A 10 -9.48 -33.61 0.04
CA ALA A 10 -8.65 -32.41 -0.02
C ALA A 10 -7.65 -32.48 -1.18
N ALA A 11 -7.01 -33.63 -1.42
CA ALA A 11 -6.10 -33.82 -2.55
C ALA A 11 -6.83 -33.68 -3.90
N ARG A 12 -8.00 -34.30 -4.06
CA ARG A 12 -8.79 -34.21 -5.31
C ARG A 12 -9.33 -32.80 -5.56
N LEU A 13 -9.83 -32.14 -4.51
CA LEU A 13 -10.31 -30.76 -4.57
C LEU A 13 -9.17 -29.78 -4.90
N ASN A 14 -7.98 -29.98 -4.33
CA ASN A 14 -6.81 -29.15 -4.67
C ASN A 14 -6.26 -29.43 -6.08
N ALA A 15 -6.39 -30.65 -6.58
CA ALA A 15 -5.98 -30.99 -7.96
C ALA A 15 -6.91 -30.38 -9.02
N LYS A 16 -8.18 -30.14 -8.68
CA LYS A 16 -9.17 -29.50 -9.55
C LYS A 16 -9.99 -28.47 -8.76
N PRO A 17 -9.37 -27.34 -8.37
CA PRO A 17 -10.04 -26.38 -7.51
C PRO A 17 -11.09 -25.60 -8.31
N PHE A 18 -12.32 -25.62 -7.84
CA PHE A 18 -13.37 -24.68 -8.25
C PHE A 18 -13.51 -23.51 -7.25
N PHE A 19 -12.78 -23.57 -6.14
CA PHE A 19 -12.86 -22.65 -5.01
C PHE A 19 -11.62 -21.76 -4.85
N LYS A 20 -10.60 -21.94 -5.70
CA LYS A 20 -9.37 -21.11 -5.72
C LYS A 20 -9.32 -20.16 -6.91
N ASP A 21 -10.46 -19.93 -7.56
CA ASP A 21 -10.51 -19.05 -8.71
C ASP A 21 -10.22 -17.61 -8.28
N ASN A 22 -9.22 -17.00 -8.92
CA ASN A 22 -8.96 -15.58 -8.77
C ASN A 22 -9.81 -14.81 -9.79
N TYR A 23 -10.81 -14.09 -9.30
CA TYR A 23 -11.72 -13.29 -10.14
C TYR A 23 -11.23 -11.86 -10.40
N ASP A 24 -10.02 -11.46 -10.00
CA ASP A 24 -9.56 -10.07 -10.09
C ASP A 24 -9.54 -9.53 -11.50
N ALA A 25 -9.01 -10.29 -12.46
CA ALA A 25 -9.01 -9.89 -13.87
C ALA A 25 -10.45 -9.73 -14.40
N SER A 26 -11.36 -10.65 -14.04
CA SER A 26 -12.78 -10.57 -14.39
C SER A 26 -13.48 -9.38 -13.74
N ILE A 27 -13.17 -9.07 -12.48
CA ILE A 27 -13.72 -7.92 -11.73
C ILE A 27 -13.23 -6.61 -12.36
N VAL A 28 -11.96 -6.50 -12.73
CA VAL A 28 -11.42 -5.33 -13.44
C VAL A 28 -12.16 -5.12 -14.77
N ARG A 29 -12.32 -6.18 -15.56
CA ARG A 29 -13.05 -6.12 -16.84
C ARG A 29 -14.53 -5.77 -16.65
N LEU A 30 -15.19 -6.40 -15.68
CA LEU A 30 -16.58 -6.08 -15.33
C LEU A 30 -16.72 -4.63 -14.90
N SER A 31 -15.76 -4.10 -14.12
CA SER A 31 -15.75 -2.71 -13.69
C SER A 31 -15.68 -1.75 -14.88
N GLN A 32 -14.85 -2.05 -15.87
CA GLN A 32 -14.73 -1.22 -17.08
C GLN A 32 -16.04 -1.20 -17.88
N LEU A 33 -16.65 -2.37 -18.10
CA LEU A 33 -17.91 -2.49 -18.81
C LEU A 33 -19.06 -1.80 -18.07
N TYR A 34 -19.14 -1.99 -16.75
CA TYR A 34 -20.18 -1.39 -15.91
C TYR A 34 -20.05 0.14 -15.89
N ASP A 35 -18.82 0.67 -15.83
CA ASP A 35 -18.59 2.11 -15.90
C ASP A 35 -19.04 2.70 -17.25
N GLN A 36 -18.69 2.06 -18.37
CA GLN A 36 -19.12 2.47 -19.70
C GLN A 36 -20.65 2.50 -19.84
N VAL A 37 -21.35 1.49 -19.34
CA VAL A 37 -22.82 1.45 -19.37
C VAL A 37 -23.41 2.57 -18.48
N ARG A 38 -22.87 2.73 -17.27
CA ARG A 38 -23.31 3.74 -16.30
C ARG A 38 -23.15 5.16 -16.84
N THR A 39 -22.06 5.45 -17.53
CA THR A 39 -21.83 6.76 -18.14
C THR A 39 -22.46 6.93 -19.53
N ARG A 40 -23.11 5.88 -20.05
CA ARG A 40 -23.64 5.82 -21.43
C ARG A 40 -22.56 6.15 -22.47
N GLY A 41 -21.35 5.68 -22.24
CA GLY A 41 -20.18 5.94 -23.08
C GLY A 41 -19.55 7.33 -22.92
N ASN A 42 -20.11 8.20 -22.07
CA ASN A 42 -19.49 9.49 -21.79
C ASN A 42 -18.29 9.31 -20.84
N PRO A 43 -17.23 10.12 -20.97
CA PRO A 43 -16.20 10.15 -19.94
C PRO A 43 -16.83 10.62 -18.62
N THR A 44 -16.52 9.93 -17.51
CA THR A 44 -16.88 10.39 -16.17
C THR A 44 -16.33 11.81 -15.98
N LYS A 45 -17.24 12.79 -15.99
CA LYS A 45 -16.92 14.16 -15.59
C LYS A 45 -16.90 14.16 -14.07
N GLY A 46 -15.71 14.22 -13.48
CA GLY A 46 -15.60 14.51 -12.06
C GLY A 46 -16.26 15.85 -11.75
N ASP A 47 -16.92 15.96 -10.59
CA ASP A 47 -17.43 17.23 -10.13
C ASP A 47 -16.24 18.19 -9.95
N SER A 48 -16.13 19.22 -10.79
CA SER A 48 -15.09 20.25 -10.65
C SER A 48 -15.12 20.92 -9.26
N ALA A 49 -16.27 20.87 -8.59
CA ALA A 49 -16.47 21.30 -7.21
C ALA A 49 -15.88 20.35 -6.14
N ALA A 50 -15.67 19.06 -6.47
CA ALA A 50 -15.08 18.06 -5.57
C ALA A 50 -13.54 18.05 -5.59
N GLY A 51 -12.92 18.65 -6.62
CA GLY A 51 -11.47 18.84 -6.75
C GLY A 51 -11.00 20.29 -6.56
N GLY A 52 -11.91 21.27 -6.59
CA GLY A 52 -11.60 22.68 -6.36
C GLY A 52 -11.22 22.97 -4.91
N SER A 53 -10.51 24.09 -4.70
CA SER A 53 -10.13 24.65 -3.41
C SER A 53 -11.33 25.11 -2.56
N GLN A 54 -12.31 24.25 -2.32
CA GLN A 54 -13.32 24.48 -1.30
C GLN A 54 -12.66 24.32 0.07
N GLN A 55 -12.59 25.42 0.83
CA GLN A 55 -11.74 25.52 2.02
C GLN A 55 -12.19 24.64 3.20
N ASN A 56 -13.45 24.18 3.24
CA ASN A 56 -14.02 23.49 4.41
C ASN A 56 -14.56 22.07 4.08
N PHE A 57 -13.66 21.09 4.01
CA PHE A 57 -14.03 19.66 3.99
C PHE A 57 -13.41 18.92 5.18
N ILE A 58 -14.12 17.89 5.66
CA ILE A 58 -13.67 16.99 6.71
C ILE A 58 -13.10 15.74 6.03
N ARG A 59 -11.84 15.42 6.32
CA ARG A 59 -11.20 14.18 5.85
C ARG A 59 -11.26 13.14 6.96
N GLN A 60 -11.77 11.97 6.63
CA GLN A 60 -11.78 10.81 7.51
C GLN A 60 -11.15 9.62 6.80
N THR A 61 -10.30 8.87 7.49
CA THR A 61 -9.74 7.62 6.99
C THR A 61 -9.94 6.54 8.03
N THR A 62 -10.68 5.50 7.66
CA THR A 62 -10.96 4.36 8.54
C THR A 62 -10.49 3.08 7.88
N LYS A 63 -9.93 2.17 8.68
CA LYS A 63 -9.49 0.85 8.23
C LYS A 63 -10.37 -0.21 8.85
N TYR A 64 -10.61 -1.25 8.08
CA TYR A 64 -11.42 -2.39 8.46
C TYR A 64 -10.72 -3.69 8.08
N TRP A 65 -10.93 -4.75 8.86
CA TRP A 65 -10.62 -6.10 8.45
C TRP A 65 -11.81 -6.72 7.71
N VAL A 66 -11.49 -7.57 6.75
CA VAL A 66 -12.47 -8.26 5.90
C VAL A 66 -12.09 -9.74 5.86
N HIS A 67 -13.02 -10.61 6.24
CA HIS A 67 -12.80 -12.05 6.14
C HIS A 67 -12.58 -12.47 4.67
N PRO A 68 -11.67 -13.41 4.37
CA PRO A 68 -11.41 -13.85 3.00
C PRO A 68 -12.66 -14.23 2.21
N ASP A 69 -13.62 -14.89 2.85
CA ASP A 69 -14.90 -15.31 2.23
C ASP A 69 -15.74 -14.12 1.75
N ASN A 70 -15.57 -12.94 2.35
CA ASN A 70 -16.35 -11.74 2.04
C ASN A 70 -15.68 -10.86 0.96
N ILE A 71 -14.45 -11.18 0.55
CA ILE A 71 -13.66 -10.32 -0.37
C ILE A 71 -14.40 -10.12 -1.70
N THR A 72 -14.87 -11.19 -2.32
CA THR A 72 -15.50 -11.11 -3.64
C THR A 72 -16.84 -10.37 -3.58
N GLU A 73 -17.67 -10.67 -2.58
CA GLU A 73 -18.94 -9.96 -2.36
C GLU A 73 -18.70 -8.47 -2.16
N LEU A 74 -17.74 -8.11 -1.29
CA LEU A 74 -17.37 -6.73 -1.02
C LEU A 74 -16.90 -6.00 -2.28
N LYS A 75 -16.03 -6.62 -3.10
CA LYS A 75 -15.58 -6.05 -4.38
C LYS A 75 -16.76 -5.77 -5.31
N LEU A 76 -17.73 -6.69 -5.41
CA LEU A 76 -18.92 -6.53 -6.24
C LEU A 76 -19.88 -5.44 -5.75
N ILE A 77 -20.04 -5.28 -4.43
CA ILE A 77 -20.85 -4.19 -3.86
C ILE A 77 -20.21 -2.84 -4.19
N ILE A 78 -18.90 -2.68 -3.94
CA ILE A 78 -18.20 -1.41 -4.18
C ILE A 78 -18.21 -1.05 -5.67
N LEU A 79 -18.02 -2.02 -6.56
CA LEU A 79 -17.96 -1.84 -8.01
C LEU A 79 -19.24 -1.19 -8.60
N LYS A 80 -20.40 -1.41 -7.98
CA LYS A 80 -21.67 -0.76 -8.38
C LYS A 80 -21.60 0.77 -8.25
N HIS A 81 -20.75 1.28 -7.37
CA HIS A 81 -20.65 2.71 -7.05
C HIS A 81 -19.34 3.33 -7.54
N LEU A 82 -18.22 2.63 -7.37
CA LEU A 82 -16.87 3.12 -7.68
C LEU A 82 -16.16 2.14 -8.62
N PRO A 83 -15.67 2.60 -9.79
CA PRO A 83 -14.93 1.74 -10.69
C PRO A 83 -13.53 1.45 -10.13
N VAL A 84 -12.96 0.31 -10.52
CA VAL A 84 -11.58 -0.03 -10.25
C VAL A 84 -10.66 0.94 -10.99
N LEU A 85 -9.75 1.57 -10.24
CA LEU A 85 -8.73 2.45 -10.78
C LEU A 85 -7.61 1.61 -11.41
N VAL A 86 -7.54 1.65 -12.74
CA VAL A 86 -6.44 1.03 -13.50
C VAL A 86 -5.37 2.08 -13.78
N PHE A 87 -4.15 1.87 -13.28
CA PHE A 87 -3.04 2.83 -13.42
C PHE A 87 -2.57 3.02 -14.86
N ASN A 88 -2.56 1.93 -15.65
CA ASN A 88 -2.16 1.97 -17.04
C ASN A 88 -3.27 1.37 -17.93
N PRO A 89 -4.17 2.19 -18.50
CA PRO A 89 -5.30 1.69 -19.28
C PRO A 89 -4.90 1.15 -20.66
N SER A 90 -3.66 1.38 -21.11
CA SER A 90 -3.17 0.89 -22.41
C SER A 90 -2.60 -0.53 -22.37
N LYS A 91 -2.50 -1.13 -21.18
CA LYS A 91 -2.00 -2.48 -20.95
C LYS A 91 -3.12 -3.35 -20.39
N GLU A 92 -3.18 -4.61 -20.81
CA GLU A 92 -4.04 -5.59 -20.16
C GLU A 92 -3.62 -5.79 -18.70
N PHE A 93 -4.61 -5.97 -17.81
CA PHE A 93 -4.37 -6.14 -16.38
C PHE A 93 -3.69 -7.47 -16.10
N GLU A 94 -2.52 -7.44 -15.47
CA GLU A 94 -1.87 -8.61 -14.90
C GLU A 94 -1.97 -8.56 -13.36
N ILE A 95 -2.08 -9.73 -12.72
CA ILE A 95 -2.15 -9.83 -11.24
C ILE A 95 -0.97 -9.09 -10.58
N LYS A 96 0.23 -9.23 -11.16
CA LYS A 96 1.44 -8.57 -10.68
C LYS A 96 1.33 -7.04 -10.63
N ASP A 97 0.50 -6.42 -11.48
CA ASP A 97 0.31 -4.97 -11.51
C ASP A 97 -0.39 -4.46 -10.23
N SER A 98 -1.05 -5.34 -9.48
CA SER A 98 -1.69 -5.03 -8.19
C SER A 98 -0.76 -5.19 -6.98
N ALA A 99 0.40 -5.82 -7.16
CA ALA A 99 1.33 -6.12 -6.09
C ALA A 99 1.99 -4.84 -5.54
N ILE A 100 2.01 -4.72 -4.21
CA ILE A 100 2.70 -3.64 -3.51
C ILE A 100 3.54 -4.23 -2.40
N SER A 101 4.84 -3.99 -2.47
CA SER A 101 5.78 -4.35 -1.43
C SER A 101 6.35 -3.11 -0.77
N SER A 102 6.61 -3.18 0.53
CA SER A 102 7.25 -2.10 1.28
C SER A 102 8.19 -2.68 2.33
N ILE A 103 9.48 -2.32 2.25
CA ILE A 103 10.48 -2.64 3.26
C ILE A 103 10.49 -1.53 4.28
N TYR A 104 10.17 -1.83 5.51
CA TYR A 104 10.27 -0.90 6.62
C TYR A 104 11.65 -0.98 7.24
N TYR A 105 12.15 0.20 7.61
CA TYR A 105 13.44 0.38 8.25
C TYR A 105 13.23 0.68 9.73
N ASP A 106 14.11 0.15 10.58
CA ASP A 106 14.23 0.52 11.99
C ASP A 106 15.65 0.20 12.49
N ASN A 107 15.99 0.64 13.70
CA ASN A 107 17.17 0.19 14.41
C ASN A 107 16.79 -1.02 15.28
N THR A 108 17.47 -2.15 15.09
CA THR A 108 17.12 -3.40 15.81
C THR A 108 17.59 -3.43 17.26
N ASP A 109 18.46 -2.51 17.68
CA ASP A 109 18.90 -2.37 19.07
C ASP A 109 17.90 -1.53 19.88
N THR A 110 17.22 -0.56 19.25
CA THR A 110 16.36 0.42 19.95
C THR A 110 14.89 0.36 19.58
N TRP A 111 14.54 -0.17 18.41
CA TRP A 111 13.17 -0.19 17.86
C TRP A 111 12.47 1.17 17.89
N GLU A 112 13.24 2.24 17.74
CA GLU A 112 12.76 3.61 17.99
C GLU A 112 11.64 4.05 17.05
N LEU A 113 11.65 3.59 15.79
CA LEU A 113 10.58 3.92 14.86
C LEU A 113 9.32 3.12 15.18
N TYR A 114 9.45 1.81 15.41
CA TYR A 114 8.33 0.97 15.85
C TYR A 114 7.67 1.52 17.12
N GLU A 115 8.46 1.77 18.17
CA GLU A 115 7.93 2.26 19.43
C GLU A 115 7.27 3.62 19.30
N GLY A 116 7.90 4.56 18.59
CA GLY A 116 7.34 5.88 18.35
C GLY A 116 6.01 5.80 17.59
N ARG A 117 5.90 4.91 16.60
CA ARG A 117 4.66 4.71 15.82
C ARG A 117 3.57 4.02 16.62
N LEU A 118 3.93 3.06 17.48
CA LEU A 118 3.01 2.36 18.38
C LEU A 118 2.44 3.33 19.42
N LYS A 119 3.32 4.07 20.10
CA LYS A 119 2.98 5.06 21.14
C LYS A 119 2.39 6.34 20.56
N LYS A 120 2.49 6.56 19.25
CA LYS A 120 2.05 7.77 18.53
C LYS A 120 2.71 9.03 19.08
N THR A 121 4.00 8.96 19.37
CA THR A 121 4.70 10.16 19.86
C THR A 121 4.71 11.25 18.78
N GLU A 122 4.62 12.50 19.20
CA GLU A 122 4.71 13.66 18.30
C GLU A 122 6.00 13.57 17.47
N GLY A 123 5.89 13.74 16.15
CA GLY A 123 7.01 13.62 15.23
C GLY A 123 7.46 12.18 14.91
N ALA A 124 6.76 11.13 15.38
CA ALA A 124 7.16 9.75 15.13
C ALA A 124 7.22 9.42 13.62
N GLU A 125 8.40 9.04 13.16
CA GLU A 125 8.66 8.72 11.76
C GLU A 125 8.45 7.22 11.47
N ALA A 126 8.02 6.90 10.26
CA ALA A 126 8.11 5.57 9.67
C ALA A 126 8.75 5.70 8.29
N ILE A 127 9.91 5.07 8.10
CA ILE A 127 10.67 5.10 6.84
C ILE A 127 10.49 3.75 6.15
N ARG A 128 10.19 3.78 4.85
CA ARG A 128 10.03 2.56 4.06
C ARG A 128 10.40 2.76 2.59
N LEU A 129 10.86 1.68 1.97
CA LEU A 129 11.16 1.60 0.55
C LEU A 129 10.06 0.79 -0.12
N ARG A 130 9.36 1.39 -1.08
CA ARG A 130 8.20 0.80 -1.74
C ARG A 130 8.42 0.64 -3.23
N TRP A 131 8.00 -0.48 -3.77
CA TRP A 131 7.80 -0.65 -5.21
C TRP A 131 6.39 -1.15 -5.51
N TYR A 132 5.99 -0.99 -6.77
CA TYR A 132 4.69 -1.40 -7.30
C TYR A 132 4.96 -2.34 -8.47
N GLY A 133 4.28 -3.47 -8.55
CA GLY A 133 4.52 -4.43 -9.61
C GLY A 133 5.53 -5.52 -9.23
N ASP A 134 6.05 -6.15 -10.26
CA ASP A 134 6.97 -7.28 -10.18
C ASP A 134 8.40 -6.85 -9.81
N MET A 135 9.36 -7.77 -9.89
CA MET A 135 10.75 -7.59 -9.50
C MET A 135 11.62 -6.90 -10.55
N ASP A 136 11.10 -6.72 -11.77
CA ASP A 136 11.74 -6.03 -12.90
C ASP A 136 11.62 -4.49 -12.83
N VAL A 137 10.99 -3.97 -11.77
CA VAL A 137 10.76 -2.53 -11.64
C VAL A 137 12.01 -1.78 -11.18
N ASP A 138 12.38 -0.78 -11.98
CA ASP A 138 13.56 0.05 -11.70
C ASP A 138 13.31 1.15 -10.67
N THR A 139 12.06 1.54 -10.45
CA THR A 139 11.72 2.72 -9.63
C THR A 139 11.30 2.33 -8.23
N ILE A 140 12.11 2.69 -7.25
CA ILE A 140 11.85 2.50 -5.83
C ILE A 140 11.44 3.85 -5.21
N PHE A 141 10.32 3.86 -4.50
CA PHE A 141 9.86 5.04 -3.76
C PHE A 141 10.39 4.98 -2.33
N VAL A 142 11.27 5.92 -1.98
CA VAL A 142 11.71 6.12 -0.60
C VAL A 142 10.67 7.01 0.08
N GLU A 143 9.89 6.44 0.99
CA GLU A 143 8.76 7.11 1.65
C GLU A 143 9.04 7.33 3.14
N ARG A 144 8.63 8.51 3.64
CA ARG A 144 8.58 8.80 5.07
C ARG A 144 7.17 9.23 5.46
N LYS A 145 6.69 8.69 6.58
CA LYS A 145 5.49 9.18 7.27
C LYS A 145 5.88 9.79 8.60
N THR A 146 5.45 11.02 8.87
CA THR A 146 5.68 11.69 10.14
C THR A 146 4.33 11.86 10.85
N HIS A 147 4.24 11.34 12.08
CA HIS A 147 3.06 11.54 12.92
C HIS A 147 3.04 12.97 13.44
N ARG A 148 1.84 13.56 13.46
CA ARG A 148 1.51 14.79 14.17
C ARG A 148 0.32 14.50 15.06
N GLU A 149 0.42 14.90 16.32
CA GLU A 149 -0.63 14.81 17.32
C GLU A 149 -1.70 15.87 17.08
N ASP A 150 -2.94 15.54 17.42
CA ASP A 150 -4.10 16.39 17.09
C ASP A 150 -4.01 17.78 17.78
N TRP A 151 -3.37 17.87 18.96
CA TRP A 151 -3.20 19.13 19.70
C TRP A 151 -2.25 20.13 19.02
N THR A 152 -1.39 19.67 18.12
CA THR A 152 -0.48 20.55 17.37
C THR A 152 -1.22 21.36 16.29
N GLY A 153 -2.43 20.93 15.92
CA GLY A 153 -3.16 21.46 14.77
C GLY A 153 -2.57 21.06 13.41
N GLU A 154 -1.42 20.36 13.38
CA GLU A 154 -0.79 19.85 12.17
C GLU A 154 -1.32 18.45 11.81
N LYS A 155 -1.37 18.15 10.50
CA LYS A 155 -1.75 16.81 10.03
C LYS A 155 -0.52 15.96 9.83
N SER A 156 -0.63 14.67 10.15
CA SER A 156 0.42 13.69 9.83
C SER A 156 0.77 13.74 8.33
N VAL A 157 2.06 13.85 8.00
CA VAL A 157 2.54 14.08 6.64
C VAL A 157 3.09 12.78 6.05
N LYS A 158 2.81 12.53 4.77
CA LYS A 158 3.47 11.50 3.97
C LYS A 158 4.22 12.19 2.84
N ALA A 159 5.53 11.96 2.77
CA ALA A 159 6.38 12.48 1.70
C ALA A 159 7.19 11.32 1.08
N ARG A 160 7.59 11.48 -0.18
CA ARG A 160 8.40 10.48 -0.89
C ARG A 160 9.18 11.08 -2.05
N PHE A 161 10.28 10.43 -2.42
CA PHE A 161 10.97 10.64 -3.68
C PHE A 161 11.23 9.29 -4.38
N ALA A 162 11.52 9.34 -5.67
CA ALA A 162 11.83 8.16 -6.48
C ALA A 162 13.35 8.01 -6.62
N LEU A 163 13.83 6.78 -6.52
CA LEU A 163 15.23 6.42 -6.70
C LEU A 163 15.31 5.16 -7.57
N LYS A 164 16.34 5.06 -8.42
CA LYS A 164 16.59 3.84 -9.19
C LYS A 164 17.07 2.72 -8.28
N GLU A 165 16.56 1.51 -8.46
CA GLU A 165 16.88 0.33 -7.65
C GLU A 165 18.40 0.17 -7.46
N LYS A 166 19.16 0.21 -8.56
CA LYS A 166 20.63 0.09 -8.53
C LYS A 166 21.36 1.10 -7.64
N ASN A 167 20.74 2.24 -7.34
CA ASN A 167 21.33 3.29 -6.50
C ASN A 167 20.87 3.22 -5.04
N VAL A 168 19.90 2.35 -4.68
CA VAL A 168 19.30 2.30 -3.35
C VAL A 168 20.33 1.98 -2.27
N ASN A 169 21.10 0.91 -2.44
CA ASN A 169 22.11 0.51 -1.45
C ASN A 169 23.17 1.60 -1.23
N ALA A 170 23.67 2.19 -2.33
CA ALA A 170 24.67 3.26 -2.26
C ALA A 170 24.10 4.51 -1.57
N PHE A 171 22.84 4.86 -1.85
CA PHE A 171 22.17 5.97 -1.19
C PHE A 171 21.99 5.74 0.31
N MET A 172 21.55 4.54 0.72
CA MET A 172 21.33 4.22 2.14
C MET A 172 22.64 4.19 2.96
N ARG A 173 23.78 3.94 2.31
CA ARG A 173 25.11 4.03 2.94
C ARG A 173 25.73 5.42 2.92
N GLY A 174 25.21 6.34 2.10
CA GLY A 174 25.79 7.67 1.90
C GLY A 174 26.81 7.78 0.75
N ASP A 175 27.10 6.67 0.05
CA ASP A 175 28.02 6.64 -1.10
C ASP A 175 27.44 7.38 -2.33
N TYR A 176 26.11 7.40 -2.43
CA TYR A 176 25.38 8.12 -3.48
C TYR A 176 24.69 9.34 -2.87
N THR A 177 25.14 10.54 -3.25
CA THR A 177 24.70 11.79 -2.63
C THR A 177 23.32 12.20 -3.12
N VAL A 178 22.67 13.08 -2.35
CA VAL A 178 21.38 13.65 -2.74
C VAL A 178 21.50 14.42 -4.06
N GLU A 179 22.57 15.18 -4.25
CA GLU A 179 22.81 15.95 -5.48
C GLU A 179 22.86 15.01 -6.70
N GLN A 180 23.55 13.87 -6.59
CA GLN A 180 23.60 12.87 -7.65
C GLN A 180 22.22 12.25 -7.93
N ALA A 181 21.40 12.02 -6.89
CA ALA A 181 20.06 11.45 -7.04
C ALA A 181 19.09 12.36 -7.81
N PHE A 182 19.26 13.69 -7.71
CA PHE A 182 18.38 14.68 -8.32
C PHE A 182 18.96 15.38 -9.55
N GLU A 183 20.23 15.14 -9.91
CA GLU A 183 20.91 15.73 -11.07
C GLU A 183 20.11 15.57 -12.37
N LYS A 184 19.63 14.34 -12.66
CA LYS A 184 18.81 14.09 -13.84
C LYS A 184 17.49 14.88 -13.79
N MET A 185 16.85 14.97 -12.64
CA MET A 185 15.58 15.69 -12.48
C MET A 185 15.75 17.19 -12.72
N ARG A 186 16.86 17.77 -12.27
CA ARG A 186 17.26 19.16 -12.56
C ARG A 186 17.47 19.36 -14.06
N ARG A 187 18.21 18.46 -14.71
CA ARG A 187 18.51 18.54 -16.15
C ARG A 187 17.26 18.39 -17.03
N ASP A 188 16.32 17.52 -16.64
CA ASP A 188 15.10 17.25 -17.41
C ASP A 188 14.11 18.44 -17.38
N GLY A 189 14.23 19.37 -16.43
CA GLY A 189 13.45 20.63 -16.39
C GLY A 189 11.93 20.47 -16.21
N LYS A 190 11.43 19.27 -15.87
CA LYS A 190 9.99 18.98 -15.77
C LYS A 190 9.33 19.46 -14.47
N LYS A 191 10.13 19.76 -13.45
CA LYS A 191 9.68 20.18 -12.12
C LYS A 191 10.28 21.55 -11.79
N SER A 192 9.55 22.35 -11.02
CA SER A 192 10.05 23.65 -10.56
C SER A 192 11.26 23.48 -9.63
N GLU A 193 12.14 24.47 -9.58
CA GLU A 193 13.31 24.45 -8.69
C GLU A 193 12.92 24.27 -7.22
N LYS A 194 11.81 24.90 -6.81
CA LYS A 194 11.24 24.76 -5.46
C LYS A 194 10.84 23.32 -5.17
N GLU A 195 10.13 22.66 -6.08
CA GLU A 195 9.75 21.25 -5.90
C GLU A 195 10.97 20.33 -5.79
N ILE A 196 12.02 20.60 -6.57
CA ILE A 196 13.26 19.82 -6.50
C ILE A 196 13.94 20.05 -5.15
N ALA A 197 14.03 21.30 -4.68
CA ALA A 197 14.61 21.63 -3.38
C ALA A 197 13.87 20.94 -2.21
N ASP A 198 12.53 20.92 -2.24
CA ASP A 198 11.71 20.24 -1.24
C ASP A 198 11.97 18.72 -1.23
N LEU A 199 12.14 18.11 -2.41
CA LEU A 199 12.48 16.68 -2.53
C LEU A 199 13.90 16.37 -2.09
N GLU A 200 14.87 17.24 -2.38
CA GLU A 200 16.24 17.11 -1.91
C GLU A 200 16.34 17.24 -0.39
N GLN A 201 15.59 18.18 0.21
CA GLN A 201 15.51 18.32 1.66
C GLN A 201 15.00 17.03 2.31
N LEU A 202 13.90 16.46 1.78
CA LEU A 202 13.39 15.17 2.23
C LEU A 202 14.43 14.04 2.10
N ALA A 203 15.15 13.99 0.97
CA ALA A 203 16.17 12.97 0.73
C ALA A 203 17.35 13.10 1.69
N ARG A 204 17.83 14.33 1.97
CA ARG A 204 18.88 14.61 2.95
C ARG A 204 18.45 14.17 4.35
N GLU A 205 17.23 14.51 4.76
CA GLU A 205 16.69 14.12 6.06
C GLU A 205 16.60 12.60 6.22
N ILE A 206 16.08 11.89 5.21
CA ILE A 206 15.97 10.43 5.26
C ILE A 206 17.36 9.77 5.29
N GLN A 207 18.29 10.19 4.43
CA GLN A 207 19.65 9.65 4.40
C GLN A 207 20.37 9.90 5.74
N TYR A 208 20.27 11.13 6.27
CA TYR A 208 20.81 11.47 7.59
C TYR A 208 20.24 10.57 8.69
N ARG A 209 18.92 10.36 8.72
CA ARG A 209 18.26 9.47 9.70
C ARG A 209 18.75 8.04 9.58
N VAL A 210 18.76 7.47 8.37
CA VAL A 210 19.19 6.09 8.13
C VAL A 210 20.62 5.85 8.62
N ILE A 211 21.54 6.78 8.32
CA ILE A 211 22.95 6.64 8.72
C ILE A 211 23.13 6.89 10.22
N THR A 212 22.65 8.02 10.74
CA THR A 212 22.93 8.42 12.13
C THR A 212 22.23 7.55 13.16
N ARG A 213 21.02 7.06 12.85
CA ARG A 213 20.25 6.15 13.70
C ARG A 213 20.48 4.68 13.37
N LYS A 214 21.38 4.37 12.42
CA LYS A 214 21.75 3.00 12.03
C LYS A 214 20.52 2.16 11.65
N LEU A 215 19.61 2.75 10.87
CA LEU A 215 18.39 2.07 10.45
C LEU A 215 18.72 1.03 9.37
N GLN A 216 18.10 -0.14 9.47
CA GLN A 216 18.26 -1.24 8.53
C GLN A 216 16.90 -1.85 8.15
N PRO A 217 16.80 -2.62 7.05
CA PRO A 217 15.61 -3.40 6.74
C PRO A 217 15.21 -4.30 7.92
N VAL A 218 13.96 -4.20 8.38
CA VAL A 218 13.46 -5.04 9.49
C VAL A 218 12.28 -5.91 9.10
N THR A 219 11.31 -5.36 8.39
CA THR A 219 10.13 -6.11 7.95
C THR A 219 9.65 -5.67 6.59
N ARG A 220 9.22 -6.61 5.76
CA ARG A 220 8.53 -6.36 4.50
C ARG A 220 7.04 -6.55 4.72
N SER A 221 6.24 -5.59 4.27
CA SER A 221 4.81 -5.81 4.04
C SER A 221 4.56 -6.03 2.55
N PHE A 222 3.96 -7.15 2.18
CA PHE A 222 3.46 -7.48 0.85
C PHE A 222 1.93 -7.54 0.86
N TYR A 223 1.27 -7.10 -0.21
CA TYR A 223 -0.16 -7.28 -0.43
C TYR A 223 -0.52 -6.93 -1.88
N ASN A 224 -1.63 -7.45 -2.38
CA ASN A 224 -2.25 -6.99 -3.63
C ASN A 224 -3.28 -5.91 -3.32
N ARG A 225 -3.36 -4.87 -4.15
CA ARG A 225 -4.30 -3.76 -3.93
C ARG A 225 -5.25 -3.59 -5.10
N THR A 226 -6.54 -3.59 -4.78
CA THR A 226 -7.59 -3.04 -5.66
C THR A 226 -7.99 -1.66 -5.13
N ALA A 227 -7.87 -0.63 -5.97
CA ALA A 227 -8.32 0.73 -5.65
C ALA A 227 -9.61 1.03 -6.39
N PHE A 228 -10.59 1.63 -5.71
CA PHE A 228 -11.89 2.00 -6.25
C PHE A 228 -12.08 3.51 -6.11
N GLN A 229 -12.24 4.19 -7.23
CA GLN A 229 -12.39 5.64 -7.24
C GLN A 229 -13.04 6.11 -8.55
N LEU A 230 -13.96 7.07 -8.43
CA LEU A 230 -14.46 7.85 -9.55
C LEU A 230 -13.42 8.87 -10.04
N PRO A 231 -13.07 8.90 -11.34
CA PRO A 231 -12.16 9.92 -11.88
C PRO A 231 -12.65 11.34 -11.57
N GLY A 232 -11.76 12.16 -10.97
CA GLY A 232 -12.06 13.54 -10.60
C GLY A 232 -12.98 13.72 -9.37
N ASP A 233 -13.40 12.64 -8.71
CA ASP A 233 -14.16 12.72 -7.46
C ASP A 233 -13.29 12.24 -6.27
N ALA A 234 -13.23 13.07 -5.23
CA ALA A 234 -12.47 12.81 -4.01
C ALA A 234 -13.36 12.47 -2.81
N ARG A 235 -14.70 12.53 -2.94
CA ARG A 235 -15.64 12.35 -1.83
C ARG A 235 -15.50 10.99 -1.15
N VAL A 236 -15.32 9.95 -1.96
CA VAL A 236 -15.11 8.57 -1.49
C VAL A 236 -14.00 7.93 -2.31
N ARG A 237 -13.00 7.40 -1.61
CA ARG A 237 -11.95 6.55 -2.20
C ARG A 237 -11.80 5.31 -1.34
N ILE A 238 -11.83 4.14 -1.96
CA ILE A 238 -11.69 2.87 -1.26
C ILE A 238 -10.46 2.15 -1.81
N SER A 239 -9.71 1.49 -0.94
CA SER A 239 -8.75 0.47 -1.36
C SER A 239 -8.94 -0.79 -0.53
N LEU A 240 -8.86 -1.94 -1.18
CA LEU A 240 -8.87 -3.25 -0.54
C LEU A 240 -7.50 -3.91 -0.76
N ASP A 241 -6.85 -4.25 0.34
CA ASP A 241 -5.56 -4.94 0.35
C ASP A 241 -5.79 -6.42 0.70
N THR A 242 -5.44 -7.31 -0.21
CA THR A 242 -5.56 -8.77 -0.07
C THR A 242 -4.18 -9.43 0.00
N GLU A 243 -4.13 -10.71 0.41
CA GLU A 243 -2.89 -11.48 0.57
C GLU A 243 -1.84 -10.77 1.46
N LEU A 244 -2.31 -10.01 2.45
CA LEU A 244 -1.43 -9.25 3.34
C LEU A 244 -0.48 -10.21 4.06
N THR A 245 0.81 -10.01 3.83
CA THR A 245 1.86 -10.85 4.40
C THR A 245 2.98 -9.97 4.92
N MET A 246 3.43 -10.25 6.15
CA MET A 246 4.62 -9.63 6.73
C MET A 246 5.75 -10.65 6.73
N THR A 247 6.94 -10.27 6.25
CA THR A 247 8.11 -11.15 6.26
C THR A 247 9.30 -10.48 6.91
N ARG A 248 10.12 -11.23 7.65
CA ARG A 248 11.36 -10.73 8.23
C ARG A 248 12.36 -10.32 7.15
N GLU A 249 13.01 -9.19 7.37
CA GLU A 249 14.13 -8.67 6.58
C GLU A 249 15.39 -8.47 7.44
N ASP A 250 15.23 -8.45 8.78
CA ASP A 250 16.31 -8.32 9.76
C ASP A 250 17.20 -9.57 9.84
N ASN A 251 18.35 -9.45 10.52
CA ASN A 251 19.30 -10.55 10.73
C ASN A 251 19.52 -10.89 12.22
N LEU A 252 18.53 -10.62 13.10
CA LEU A 252 18.71 -10.67 14.55
C LEU A 252 18.99 -12.05 15.13
N ASP A 253 18.58 -13.10 14.42
CA ASP A 253 18.80 -14.50 14.79
C ASP A 253 20.04 -15.10 14.12
N GLY A 254 20.92 -14.26 13.57
CA GLY A 254 22.15 -14.67 12.89
C GLY A 254 21.94 -15.21 11.47
N ARG A 255 20.70 -15.28 10.97
CA ARG A 255 20.41 -15.63 9.57
C ARG A 255 20.51 -14.40 8.68
N GLU A 256 21.29 -14.49 7.62
CA GLU A 256 21.40 -13.42 6.63
C GLU A 256 20.18 -13.45 5.68
N ARG A 257 19.27 -12.48 5.85
CA ARG A 257 18.09 -12.28 4.98
C ARG A 257 18.40 -11.22 3.94
N ALA A 258 18.18 -9.94 4.28
CA ALA A 258 18.57 -8.83 3.41
C ALA A 258 20.11 -8.67 3.35
N GLY A 259 20.81 -9.10 4.40
CA GLY A 259 22.28 -8.98 4.48
C GLY A 259 22.74 -7.54 4.32
N LYS A 260 23.59 -7.29 3.31
CA LYS A 260 24.05 -5.93 2.94
C LYS A 260 23.18 -5.24 1.89
N ASN A 261 22.08 -5.87 1.48
CA ASN A 261 21.12 -5.34 0.52
C ASN A 261 19.94 -4.67 1.23
N TRP A 262 19.21 -3.82 0.50
CA TRP A 262 18.03 -3.12 1.02
C TRP A 262 16.77 -4.00 1.13
N ARG A 263 16.84 -5.24 0.59
CA ARG A 263 15.80 -6.27 0.68
C ARG A 263 16.42 -7.67 0.52
N ARG A 264 15.77 -8.71 1.05
CA ARG A 264 16.07 -10.11 0.71
C ARG A 264 15.72 -10.43 -0.75
N MET A 265 16.48 -11.34 -1.33
CA MET A 265 16.47 -11.66 -2.78
C MET A 265 15.94 -13.07 -3.10
N ASP A 266 15.60 -13.85 -2.08
CA ASP A 266 15.05 -15.22 -2.16
C ASP A 266 13.51 -15.25 -2.32
N ILE A 267 12.86 -14.10 -2.24
CA ILE A 267 11.43 -13.89 -2.50
C ILE A 267 11.18 -12.63 -3.33
N GLY A 268 10.19 -12.71 -4.21
CA GLY A 268 9.70 -11.57 -5.00
C GLY A 268 8.28 -11.17 -4.60
N ILE A 269 7.36 -11.41 -5.51
CA ILE A 269 5.91 -11.21 -5.35
C ILE A 269 5.13 -12.54 -5.40
N ASP A 270 5.85 -13.65 -5.31
CA ASP A 270 5.39 -15.03 -5.42
C ASP A 270 4.72 -15.52 -4.12
N TRP A 271 3.64 -14.83 -3.74
CA TRP A 271 2.77 -15.25 -2.65
C TRP A 271 2.27 -16.69 -2.89
N PRO A 272 2.24 -17.58 -1.87
CA PRO A 272 2.31 -17.29 -0.43
C PRO A 272 3.72 -17.40 0.17
N PHE A 273 4.78 -17.30 -0.63
CA PHE A 273 6.18 -17.40 -0.19
C PHE A 273 6.48 -18.70 0.56
N SER A 274 6.02 -19.83 0.00
CA SER A 274 6.13 -21.17 0.63
C SER A 274 7.57 -21.63 0.87
N GLN A 275 8.54 -21.02 0.19
CA GLN A 275 9.98 -21.28 0.39
C GLN A 275 10.52 -20.69 1.70
N LEU A 276 9.79 -19.77 2.33
CA LEU A 276 10.23 -19.16 3.58
C LEU A 276 10.01 -20.09 4.77
N PRO A 277 10.94 -20.10 5.75
CA PRO A 277 10.69 -20.72 7.04
C PRO A 277 9.42 -20.14 7.70
N PRO A 278 8.60 -20.95 8.42
CA PRO A 278 7.39 -20.45 9.07
C PRO A 278 7.63 -19.27 10.03
N GLU A 279 8.77 -19.21 10.70
CA GLU A 279 9.17 -18.12 11.60
C GLU A 279 9.49 -16.78 10.90
N ASP A 280 9.64 -16.80 9.57
CA ASP A 280 9.99 -15.64 8.76
C ASP A 280 8.77 -14.98 8.10
N VAL A 281 7.59 -15.59 8.18
CA VAL A 281 6.42 -15.20 7.39
C VAL A 281 5.12 -15.26 8.19
N GLU A 282 4.49 -14.10 8.37
CA GLU A 282 3.17 -13.95 8.96
C GLU A 282 2.15 -13.67 7.84
N ARG A 283 1.29 -14.66 7.56
CA ARG A 283 0.22 -14.56 6.56
C ARG A 283 -1.03 -14.07 7.27
N PHE A 284 -1.31 -12.79 7.12
CA PHE A 284 -2.38 -12.14 7.85
C PHE A 284 -3.75 -12.73 7.44
N PRO A 285 -4.62 -13.13 8.38
CA PRO A 285 -5.80 -13.93 8.06
C PRO A 285 -6.96 -13.14 7.43
N TYR A 286 -6.84 -11.81 7.34
CA TYR A 286 -7.88 -10.93 6.80
C TYR A 286 -7.34 -10.07 5.66
N ALA A 287 -8.24 -9.56 4.82
CA ALA A 287 -7.95 -8.42 3.96
C ALA A 287 -8.13 -7.10 4.74
N VAL A 288 -7.52 -6.02 4.24
CA VAL A 288 -7.62 -4.68 4.85
C VAL A 288 -8.32 -3.72 3.91
N LEU A 289 -9.52 -3.30 4.27
CA LEU A 289 -10.27 -2.26 3.58
C LEU A 289 -9.90 -0.90 4.18
N GLU A 290 -9.53 0.07 3.35
CA GLU A 290 -9.31 1.46 3.75
C GLU A 290 -10.33 2.35 3.02
N VAL A 291 -11.21 3.01 3.78
CA VAL A 291 -12.20 3.96 3.26
C VAL A 291 -11.73 5.37 3.60
N LYS A 292 -11.56 6.20 2.57
CA LYS A 292 -11.19 7.62 2.69
C LYS A 292 -12.35 8.47 2.23
N LEU A 293 -12.83 9.32 3.14
CA LEU A 293 -13.92 10.25 2.91
C LEU A 293 -13.40 11.67 2.89
N GLN A 294 -13.92 12.46 1.97
CA GLN A 294 -13.76 13.91 1.91
C GLN A 294 -15.15 14.54 1.80
N THR A 295 -15.77 14.80 2.94
CA THR A 295 -17.15 15.30 3.00
C THR A 295 -17.14 16.81 3.23
N GLN A 296 -17.98 17.55 2.52
CA GLN A 296 -18.17 18.99 2.79
C GLN A 296 -18.74 19.17 4.20
N ALA A 297 -18.38 20.27 4.87
CA ALA A 297 -18.92 20.57 6.20
C ALA A 297 -20.47 20.60 6.17
N GLY A 298 -21.11 19.87 7.07
CA GLY A 298 -22.58 19.76 7.15
C GLY A 298 -23.20 18.71 6.22
N GLN A 299 -22.44 18.07 5.34
CA GLN A 299 -22.91 16.94 4.55
C GLN A 299 -22.59 15.60 5.23
N GLN A 300 -23.43 14.60 4.95
CA GLN A 300 -23.22 13.22 5.37
C GLN A 300 -22.49 12.43 4.26
N PRO A 301 -21.70 11.40 4.61
CA PRO A 301 -21.20 10.43 3.64
C PRO A 301 -22.37 9.77 2.87
N PRO A 302 -22.15 9.30 1.63
CA PRO A 302 -23.18 8.58 0.87
C PRO A 302 -23.75 7.40 1.65
N GLU A 303 -25.06 7.16 1.55
CA GLU A 303 -25.76 6.13 2.32
C GLU A 303 -25.12 4.74 2.17
N TRP A 304 -24.82 4.33 0.94
CA TRP A 304 -24.23 3.03 0.66
C TRP A 304 -22.88 2.80 1.39
N ILE A 305 -22.14 3.87 1.69
CA ILE A 305 -20.93 3.78 2.52
C ILE A 305 -21.29 3.52 3.97
N ARG A 306 -22.30 4.23 4.50
CA ARG A 306 -22.75 4.06 5.89
C ARG A 306 -23.28 2.65 6.12
N GLU A 307 -24.08 2.14 5.18
CA GLU A 307 -24.55 0.75 5.19
C GLU A 307 -23.39 -0.24 5.09
N LEU A 308 -22.44 -0.01 4.18
CA LEU A 308 -21.29 -0.90 4.01
C LEU A 308 -20.44 -1.01 5.28
N VAL A 309 -20.09 0.12 5.90
CA VAL A 309 -19.24 0.14 7.09
C VAL A 309 -19.95 -0.36 8.36
N ALA A 310 -21.27 -0.43 8.34
CA ALA A 310 -22.10 -1.00 9.41
C ALA A 310 -22.50 -2.47 9.14
N SER A 311 -22.15 -3.02 7.98
CA SER A 311 -22.51 -4.39 7.59
C SER A 311 -21.61 -5.44 8.25
N HIS A 312 -22.03 -6.70 8.19
CA HIS A 312 -21.25 -7.85 8.67
C HIS A 312 -19.99 -8.16 7.84
N LEU A 313 -19.82 -7.49 6.69
CA LEU A 313 -18.71 -7.76 5.78
C LEU A 313 -17.37 -7.22 6.29
N VAL A 314 -17.41 -6.23 7.18
CA VAL A 314 -16.23 -5.48 7.62
C VAL A 314 -16.21 -5.31 9.14
N GLU A 315 -15.02 -5.34 9.72
CA GLU A 315 -14.81 -5.07 11.14
C GLU A 315 -13.90 -3.86 11.31
N ALA A 316 -14.33 -2.84 12.06
CA ALA A 316 -13.58 -1.60 12.20
C ALA A 316 -12.33 -1.78 13.07
N VAL A 317 -11.16 -1.47 12.50
CA VAL A 317 -9.87 -1.57 13.20
C VAL A 317 -9.12 -0.24 13.07
N PRO A 318 -9.50 0.77 13.86
CA PRO A 318 -8.93 2.10 13.75
C PRO A 318 -7.43 2.07 14.02
N LYS A 319 -6.68 2.91 13.29
CA LYS A 319 -5.24 3.09 13.48
C LYS A 319 -4.38 1.83 13.22
N PHE A 320 -4.92 0.76 12.64
CA PHE A 320 -4.17 -0.44 12.22
C PHE A 320 -2.94 -0.08 11.37
N SER A 321 -1.78 -0.67 11.70
CA SER A 321 -0.51 -0.53 10.98
C SER A 321 -0.04 -1.89 10.49
N LYS A 322 0.56 -1.92 9.30
CA LYS A 322 1.26 -3.12 8.77
C LYS A 322 2.72 -3.19 9.22
N PHE A 323 3.29 -2.03 9.55
CA PHE A 323 4.61 -1.91 10.17
C PHE A 323 4.50 -2.25 11.63
#